data_AF-A0A5N6YEB7-F1
#
_entry.id   AF-A0A5N6YEB7-F1
#
_cell.length_a   1.000
_cell.length_b   1.000
_cell.length_c   1.000
_cell.angle_alpha   90.00
_cell.angle_beta   90.00
_cell.angle_gamma   90.00
#
_symmetry.space_group_name_H-M   'P 1'
#
loop_
_entity.id
_entity.type
_entity.pdbx_description
1 polymer ?
#
loop_
_entity_poly.entity_id
_entity_poly.type
_entity_poly.pdbx_seq_one_letter_code
_entity_poly.pdbx_strand_id
1 'polypeptide(L)'
;MLDATEVPFDASQFAFRTNFDGFSTANPALTIQLEQAKNRYRDELLTFESQDKDAREQYKDAKDNGLTTAPFGHWAPENYPSWDQAKRSLMAAGAQLTQIAMEAFGRAYQDKFGKEQSDFNQAAYQAGHYPELF
;
A
#
# COMPACT_ATOMS: atom_id res chain seq x y z
N MET A 1 -14.36 -2.28 14.50
CA MET A 1 -13.16 -1.71 13.86
C MET A 1 -13.57 -1.11 12.54
N LEU A 2 -12.98 0.01 12.15
CA LEU A 2 -13.22 0.61 10.83
C LEU A 2 -12.60 -0.26 9.74
N ASP A 3 -13.22 -0.28 8.56
CA ASP A 3 -12.57 -0.81 7.37
C ASP A 3 -11.33 0.05 7.05
N ALA A 4 -10.28 -0.59 6.52
CA ALA A 4 -9.04 0.11 6.19
C ALA A 4 -9.27 1.26 5.21
N THR A 5 -10.20 1.09 4.26
CA THR A 5 -10.55 2.11 3.28
C THR A 5 -11.23 3.34 3.90
N GLU A 6 -11.79 3.25 5.11
CA GLU A 6 -12.35 4.41 5.78
C GLU A 6 -11.27 5.31 6.41
N VAL A 7 -10.05 4.80 6.57
CA VAL A 7 -8.91 5.54 7.13
C VAL A 7 -8.11 6.19 6.00
N PRO A 8 -7.73 7.48 6.10
CA PRO A 8 -6.86 8.13 5.12
C PRO A 8 -5.59 7.34 4.86
N PHE A 9 -5.27 7.16 3.58
CA PHE A 9 -4.07 6.44 3.19
C PHE A 9 -2.83 7.27 3.51
N ASP A 10 -1.80 6.60 4.04
CA ASP A 10 -0.51 7.20 4.39
C ASP A 10 0.60 6.30 3.85
N ALA A 11 1.26 6.76 2.78
CA ALA A 11 2.30 6.01 2.09
C ALA A 11 3.49 5.69 3.01
N SER A 12 3.76 6.53 4.02
CA SER A 12 4.92 6.39 4.89
C SER A 12 4.86 5.13 5.75
N GLN A 13 3.66 4.65 6.08
CA GLN A 13 3.46 3.43 6.86
C GLN A 13 3.91 2.16 6.12
N PHE A 14 4.06 2.23 4.80
CA PHE A 14 4.48 1.12 3.95
C PHE A 14 5.98 1.14 3.61
N ALA A 15 6.75 2.09 4.14
CA ALA A 15 8.18 2.23 3.86
C ALA A 15 8.99 0.95 4.17
N PHE A 16 8.58 0.17 5.18
CA PHE A 16 9.21 -1.08 5.59
C PHE A 16 9.35 -2.09 4.45
N ARG A 17 8.43 -2.08 3.48
CA ARG A 17 8.43 -3.04 2.36
C ARG A 17 9.61 -2.89 1.43
N THR A 18 10.24 -1.72 1.43
CA THR A 18 11.46 -1.44 0.65
C THR A 18 12.74 -1.46 1.49
N ASN A 19 12.64 -1.82 2.78
CA ASN A 19 13.78 -1.90 3.69
C ASN A 19 14.54 -3.22 3.52
N PHE A 20 15.53 -3.22 2.64
CA PHE A 20 16.40 -4.36 2.41
C PHE A 20 17.72 -4.32 3.18
N ASP A 21 17.82 -3.50 4.22
CA ASP A 21 19.02 -3.42 5.05
C ASP A 21 19.33 -4.81 5.65
N GLY A 22 20.59 -5.20 5.52
CA GLY A 22 21.10 -6.51 5.93
C GLY A 22 20.91 -7.62 4.90
N PHE A 23 20.29 -7.36 3.75
CA PHE A 23 20.20 -8.32 2.65
C PHE A 23 21.16 -8.00 1.51
N SER A 24 21.68 -9.06 0.90
CA SER A 24 22.49 -8.99 -0.30
C SER A 24 22.25 -10.23 -1.15
N THR A 25 22.29 -10.07 -2.46
CA THR A 25 22.28 -11.19 -3.41
C THR A 25 23.54 -11.15 -4.26
N ALA A 26 24.09 -12.32 -4.59
CA ALA A 26 25.22 -12.45 -5.49
C ALA A 26 24.81 -12.34 -6.97
N ASN A 27 23.50 -12.32 -7.26
CA ASN A 27 22.97 -12.21 -8.61
C ASN A 27 22.76 -10.73 -9.00
N PRO A 28 23.60 -10.15 -9.89
CA PRO A 28 23.50 -8.75 -10.26
C PRO A 28 22.19 -8.39 -10.98
N ALA A 29 21.57 -9.34 -11.68
CA ALA A 29 20.29 -9.12 -12.34
C ALA A 29 19.17 -8.89 -11.31
N LEU A 30 19.16 -9.67 -10.22
CA LEU A 30 18.18 -9.51 -9.13
C LEU A 30 18.38 -8.17 -8.40
N THR A 31 19.62 -7.70 -8.21
CA THR A 31 19.88 -6.37 -7.66
C THR A 31 19.23 -5.26 -8.49
N ILE A 32 19.38 -5.31 -9.82
CA ILE A 32 18.77 -4.33 -10.73
C ILE A 32 17.24 -4.41 -10.67
N GLN A 33 16.69 -5.62 -10.74
CA GLN A 33 15.24 -5.84 -10.69
C GLN A 33 14.64 -5.37 -9.36
N LEU A 34 15.33 -5.59 -8.24
CA LEU A 34 14.91 -5.10 -6.93
C LEU A 34 14.86 -3.58 -6.89
N GLU A 35 15.89 -2.90 -7.39
CA GLU A 35 15.91 -1.44 -7.38
C GLU A 35 14.79 -0.86 -8.25
N GLN A 36 14.54 -1.45 -9.42
CA GLN A 36 13.42 -1.08 -10.28
C GLN A 36 12.06 -1.33 -9.58
N ALA A 37 11.90 -2.48 -8.93
CA ALA A 37 10.67 -2.82 -8.22
C ALA A 37 10.42 -1.92 -7.01
N LYS A 38 11.47 -1.55 -6.26
CA LYS A 38 11.38 -0.58 -5.15
C LYS A 38 10.92 0.78 -5.63
N ASN A 39 11.52 1.30 -6.70
CA ASN A 39 11.19 2.62 -7.23
C ASN A 39 9.75 2.61 -7.75
N ARG A 40 9.36 1.59 -8.52
CA ARG A 40 7.98 1.41 -8.94
C ARG A 40 7.01 1.37 -7.76
N TYR A 41 7.30 0.56 -6.74
CA TYR A 41 6.42 0.48 -5.56
C TYR A 41 6.28 1.81 -4.83
N ARG A 42 7.37 2.58 -4.70
CA ARG A 42 7.35 3.94 -4.11
C ARG A 42 6.53 4.91 -4.94
N ASP A 43 6.69 4.89 -6.26
CA ASP A 43 5.94 5.75 -7.17
C ASP A 43 4.43 5.45 -7.11
N GLU A 44 4.06 4.17 -7.06
CA GLU A 44 2.65 3.74 -6.92
C GLU A 44 2.07 4.09 -5.54
N LEU A 45 2.88 4.01 -4.46
CA LEU A 45 2.47 4.46 -3.12
C LEU A 45 2.09 5.95 -3.11
N LEU A 46 2.97 6.79 -3.66
CA LEU A 46 2.74 8.25 -3.74
C LEU A 46 1.58 8.59 -4.67
N THR A 47 1.45 7.86 -5.78
CA THR A 47 0.32 8.01 -6.70
C THR A 47 -0.99 7.70 -5.99
N PHE A 48 -1.07 6.56 -5.28
CA PHE A 48 -2.27 6.18 -4.56
C PHE A 48 -2.60 7.16 -3.42
N GLU A 49 -1.61 7.62 -2.66
CA GLU A 49 -1.80 8.64 -1.62
C GLU A 49 -2.40 9.94 -2.19
N SER A 50 -1.89 10.41 -3.33
CA SER A 50 -2.46 11.57 -4.01
C SER A 50 -3.90 11.33 -4.45
N GLN A 51 -4.19 10.17 -5.05
CA GLN A 51 -5.55 9.85 -5.50
C GLN A 51 -6.52 9.65 -4.33
N ASP A 52 -6.07 9.06 -3.21
CA ASP A 52 -6.86 8.89 -1.99
C ASP A 52 -7.24 10.24 -1.39
N LYS A 53 -6.27 11.16 -1.30
CA LYS A 53 -6.53 12.52 -0.84
C LYS A 53 -7.57 13.23 -1.70
N ASP A 54 -7.38 13.24 -3.02
CA ASP A 54 -8.29 13.92 -3.95
C ASP A 54 -9.70 13.30 -3.90
N ALA A 55 -9.80 11.96 -3.87
CA ALA A 55 -11.07 11.26 -3.75
C ALA A 55 -11.79 11.59 -2.44
N ARG A 56 -11.05 11.72 -1.32
CA ARG A 56 -11.63 12.08 -0.02
C ARG A 56 -12.14 13.51 0.03
N GLU A 57 -11.44 14.45 -0.61
CA GLU A 57 -11.91 15.82 -0.73
C GLU A 57 -13.26 15.87 -1.49
N GLN A 58 -13.36 15.18 -2.63
CA GLN A 58 -14.61 15.10 -3.38
C GLN A 58 -15.72 14.36 -2.63
N TYR A 59 -15.39 13.27 -1.93
CA TYR A 59 -16.33 12.53 -1.10
C TYR A 59 -16.89 13.39 0.04
N LYS A 60 -16.02 14.20 0.67
CA LYS A 60 -16.44 15.13 1.73
C LYS A 60 -17.44 16.14 1.16
N ASP A 61 -17.14 16.76 0.03
CA ASP A 61 -18.07 17.69 -0.62
C ASP A 61 -19.40 17.01 -1.00
N ALA A 62 -19.35 15.77 -1.49
CA ALA A 62 -20.56 15.00 -1.78
C ALA A 62 -21.39 14.71 -0.53
N LYS A 63 -20.74 14.39 0.61
CA LYS A 63 -21.43 14.20 1.89
C LYS A 63 -22.02 15.49 2.45
N ASP A 64 -21.24 16.57 2.45
CA ASP A 64 -21.65 17.87 3.00
C ASP A 64 -22.84 18.46 2.22
N ASN A 65 -22.92 18.17 0.91
CA ASN A 65 -24.05 18.55 0.06
C ASN A 65 -25.21 17.53 0.03
N GLY A 66 -25.13 16.44 0.82
CA GLY A 66 -26.17 15.42 0.90
C GLY A 66 -26.32 14.55 -0.36
N LEU A 67 -25.32 14.53 -1.25
CA LEU A 67 -25.31 13.75 -2.49
C LEU A 67 -24.99 12.27 -2.25
N THR A 68 -24.41 11.93 -1.10
CA THR A 68 -24.14 10.53 -0.73
C THR A 68 -24.24 10.32 0.77
N THR A 69 -24.71 9.13 1.16
CA THR A 69 -24.58 8.59 2.52
C THR A 69 -23.73 7.32 2.56
N ALA A 70 -23.22 6.88 1.41
CA ALA A 70 -22.40 5.69 1.30
C ALA A 70 -21.08 5.88 2.09
N PRO A 71 -20.49 4.79 2.62
CA PRO A 71 -19.13 4.80 3.16
C PRO A 71 -18.10 5.07 2.06
N PHE A 72 -16.92 5.58 2.42
CA PHE A 72 -15.92 6.00 1.43
C PHE A 72 -15.45 4.82 0.58
N GLY A 73 -15.20 3.66 1.22
CA GLY A 73 -14.76 2.45 0.53
C GLY A 73 -15.73 1.93 -0.53
N HIS A 74 -17.02 2.30 -0.45
CA HIS A 74 -18.00 2.01 -1.49
C HIS A 74 -18.10 3.12 -2.53
N TRP A 75 -18.04 4.38 -2.08
CA TRP A 75 -18.20 5.54 -2.95
C TRP A 75 -17.01 5.76 -3.88
N ALA A 76 -15.77 5.62 -3.40
CA ALA A 76 -14.57 5.96 -4.15
C ALA A 76 -14.38 5.10 -5.42
N PRO A 77 -14.54 3.76 -5.40
CA PRO A 77 -14.42 2.95 -6.62
C PRO A 77 -15.45 3.29 -7.70
N GLU A 78 -16.65 3.74 -7.30
CA GLU A 78 -17.74 4.05 -8.23
C GLU A 78 -17.64 5.45 -8.83
N ASN A 79 -17.17 6.41 -8.04
CA ASN A 79 -17.21 7.83 -8.40
C ASN A 79 -15.83 8.39 -8.77
N TYR A 80 -14.76 7.68 -8.42
CA TYR A 80 -13.38 8.11 -8.67
C TYR A 80 -12.55 6.94 -9.24
N PRO A 81 -12.73 6.57 -10.53
CA PRO A 81 -12.10 5.38 -11.11
C PRO A 81 -10.57 5.34 -11.05
N SER A 82 -9.92 6.52 -11.05
CA SER A 82 -8.46 6.60 -10.91
C SER A 82 -7.96 6.17 -9.53
N TRP A 83 -8.81 6.24 -8.50
CA TRP A 83 -8.50 5.71 -7.16
C TRP A 83 -8.46 4.19 -7.18
N ASP A 84 -9.48 3.53 -7.76
CA ASP A 84 -9.50 2.06 -7.89
C ASP A 84 -8.33 1.57 -8.76
N GLN A 85 -8.05 2.28 -9.86
CA GLN A 85 -6.91 1.95 -10.71
C GLN A 85 -5.58 2.09 -9.97
N ALA A 86 -5.34 3.19 -9.26
CA ALA A 86 -4.12 3.39 -8.48
C ALA A 86 -3.98 2.35 -7.37
N LYS A 87 -5.07 2.00 -6.69
CA LYS A 87 -5.09 0.93 -5.68
C LYS A 87 -4.64 -0.41 -6.26
N ARG A 88 -5.18 -0.80 -7.41
CA ARG A 88 -4.81 -2.04 -8.11
C ARG A 88 -3.36 -2.03 -8.59
N SER A 89 -2.88 -0.91 -9.11
CA SER A 89 -1.49 -0.75 -9.53
C SER A 89 -0.52 -0.90 -8.35
N LEU A 90 -0.86 -0.29 -7.21
CA LEU A 90 -0.10 -0.44 -5.97
C LEU A 90 -0.04 -1.90 -5.50
N MET A 91 -1.18 -2.61 -5.48
CA MET A 91 -1.23 -4.04 -5.13
C MET A 91 -0.36 -4.88 -6.07
N ALA A 92 -0.41 -4.61 -7.38
CA ALA A 92 0.41 -5.32 -8.36
C ALA A 92 1.91 -5.06 -8.15
N ALA A 93 2.29 -3.81 -7.87
CA ALA A 93 3.68 -3.44 -7.59
C ALA A 93 4.18 -4.06 -6.27
N GLY A 94 3.35 -4.11 -5.23
CA GLY A 94 3.67 -4.73 -3.95
C GLY A 94 3.86 -6.25 -4.08
N ALA A 95 3.00 -6.92 -4.84
CA ALA A 95 3.14 -8.34 -5.16
C ALA A 95 4.44 -8.62 -5.94
N GLN A 96 4.73 -7.81 -6.97
CA GLN A 96 5.97 -7.92 -7.76
C GLN A 96 7.21 -7.72 -6.90
N LEU A 97 7.23 -6.70 -6.04
CA LEU A 97 8.34 -6.42 -5.11
C LEU A 97 8.59 -7.62 -4.19
N THR A 98 7.51 -8.16 -3.61
CA THR A 98 7.57 -9.29 -2.69
C THR A 98 8.13 -10.53 -3.40
N GLN A 99 7.69 -10.80 -4.63
CA GLN A 99 8.17 -11.93 -5.42
C GLN A 99 9.68 -11.82 -5.71
N ILE A 100 10.15 -10.67 -6.19
CA ILE A 100 11.56 -10.46 -6.53
C ILE A 100 12.43 -10.51 -5.27
N ALA A 101 11.97 -9.93 -4.15
CA ALA A 101 12.68 -9.98 -2.87
C ALA A 101 12.77 -11.41 -2.31
N MET A 102 11.72 -12.21 -2.46
CA MET A 102 11.76 -13.63 -2.12
C MET A 102 12.76 -14.41 -2.99
N GLU A 103 12.85 -14.11 -4.29
CA GLU A 103 13.83 -14.74 -5.17
C GLU A 103 15.27 -14.33 -4.82
N ALA A 104 15.49 -13.06 -4.49
CA ALA A 104 16.81 -12.52 -4.19
C ALA A 104 17.36 -12.92 -2.83
N PHE A 105 16.51 -12.95 -1.80
CA PHE A 105 16.92 -13.07 -0.40
C PHE A 105 16.37 -14.32 0.29
N GLY A 106 15.38 -14.98 -0.31
CA GLY A 106 14.78 -16.21 0.20
C GLY A 106 14.16 -16.05 1.58
N ARG A 107 14.39 -17.06 2.44
CA ARG A 107 13.73 -17.19 3.74
C ARG A 107 14.02 -16.03 4.69
N ALA A 108 15.23 -15.46 4.63
CA ALA A 108 15.62 -14.37 5.51
C ALA A 108 14.74 -13.12 5.30
N TYR A 109 14.37 -12.83 4.03
CA TYR A 109 13.40 -11.79 3.72
C TYR A 109 12.00 -12.15 4.21
N GLN A 110 11.55 -13.39 3.99
CA GLN A 110 10.24 -13.85 4.45
C GLN A 110 10.04 -13.63 5.95
N ASP A 111 11.05 -13.98 6.76
CA ASP A 111 10.96 -13.87 8.22
C ASP A 111 10.98 -12.39 8.68
N LYS A 112 11.81 -11.54 8.07
CA LYS A 112 11.82 -10.09 8.37
C LYS A 112 10.50 -9.43 7.96
N PHE A 113 10.06 -9.65 6.71
CA PHE A 113 8.82 -9.09 6.19
C PHE A 113 7.61 -9.55 7.00
N GLY A 114 7.55 -10.84 7.37
CA GLY A 114 6.46 -11.38 8.20
C GLY A 114 6.37 -10.69 9.56
N LYS A 115 7.52 -10.37 10.19
CA LYS A 115 7.56 -9.62 11.44
C LYS A 115 7.10 -8.18 11.25
N GLU A 116 7.67 -7.45 10.29
CA GLU A 116 7.31 -6.04 10.04
C GLU A 116 5.83 -5.89 9.65
N GLN A 117 5.29 -6.83 8.85
CA GLN A 117 3.88 -6.88 8.51
C GLN A 117 3.01 -7.17 9.75
N SER A 118 3.45 -8.04 10.66
CA SER A 118 2.76 -8.30 11.92
C SER A 118 2.72 -7.05 12.80
N ASP A 119 3.83 -6.33 12.92
CA ASP A 119 3.92 -5.09 13.70
C ASP A 119 3.01 -4.00 13.11
N PHE A 120 3.00 -3.86 11.78
CA PHE A 120 2.07 -2.97 11.06
C PHE A 120 0.59 -3.35 11.31
N ASN A 121 0.25 -4.64 11.21
CA ASN A 121 -1.11 -5.12 11.45
C ASN A 121 -1.56 -4.84 12.90
N GLN A 122 -0.67 -5.06 13.86
CA GLN A 122 -0.94 -4.79 15.27
C GLN A 122 -1.18 -3.29 15.52
N ALA A 123 -0.39 -2.41 14.89
CA ALA A 123 -0.57 -0.97 15.00
C ALA A 123 -1.95 -0.53 14.47
N ALA A 124 -2.40 -1.06 13.33
CA ALA A 124 -3.73 -0.78 12.79
C ALA A 124 -4.85 -1.21 13.75
N TYR A 125 -4.75 -2.41 14.32
CA TYR A 125 -5.74 -2.89 15.30
C TYR A 125 -5.77 -2.04 16.58
N GLN A 126 -4.61 -1.59 17.06
CA GLN A 126 -4.52 -0.68 18.22
C GLN A 126 -5.13 0.69 17.90
N ALA A 127 -5.01 1.16 16.66
CA ALA A 127 -5.68 2.37 16.17
C ALA A 127 -7.18 2.16 15.87
N GLY A 128 -7.71 0.94 16.01
CA GLY A 128 -9.15 0.65 15.94
C GLY A 128 -9.67 0.35 14.52
N HIS A 129 -8.80 0.04 13.57
CA HIS A 129 -9.17 -0.29 12.19
C HIS A 129 -8.49 -1.58 11.69
N TYR A 130 -9.01 -2.13 10.60
CA TYR A 130 -8.34 -3.23 9.90
C TYR A 130 -7.09 -2.71 9.15
N PRO A 131 -6.01 -3.51 9.04
CA PRO A 131 -4.86 -3.15 8.23
C PRO A 131 -5.18 -3.26 6.75
N GLU A 132 -4.62 -2.34 5.96
CA GLU A 132 -4.65 -2.46 4.50
C GLU A 132 -3.45 -3.27 4.01
N LEU A 133 -3.70 -4.19 3.08
CA LEU A 133 -2.69 -5.10 2.54
C LEU A 133 -2.48 -4.80 1.06
N PHE A 134 -1.22 -4.57 0.68
CA PHE A 134 -0.80 -4.26 -0.70
C PHE A 134 0.24 -5.26 -1.22
#